data_AF-A0A931I7E9-F1
#
_entry.id   AF-A0A931I7E9-F1
#
_cell.length_a   1.000
_cell.length_b   1.000
_cell.length_c   1.000
_cell.angle_alpha   90.00
_cell.angle_beta   90.00
_cell.angle_gamma   90.00
#
_symmetry.space_group_name_H-M   'P 1'
#
loop_
_entity.id
_entity.type
_entity.pdbx_description
1 polymer ?
#
loop_
_entity_poly.entity_id
_entity_poly.type
_entity_poly.pdbx_seq_one_letter_code
_entity_poly.pdbx_strand_id
1 'polypeptide(L)'
;MAEETLFGAFVEDAKSGALRVRMEPQVFVDIDKACQDLILELSLAQNDARALGERSVWGLGETNPRLWSALELVTFFREKAFGGPNNAYDTFGEYIAATQQLQSLFATIRETYERTDENFARRLREIRV
;
A
#
# COMPACT_ATOMS: atom_id res chain seq x y z
N MET A 1 -2.01 31.01 17.32
CA MET A 1 -1.40 30.78 16.00
C MET A 1 -2.42 30.01 15.21
N ALA A 2 -2.96 30.56 14.12
CA ALA A 2 -3.94 29.85 13.30
C ALA A 2 -3.21 28.75 12.52
N GLU A 3 -3.64 27.50 12.66
CA GLU A 3 -3.16 26.40 11.83
C GLU A 3 -3.47 26.75 10.37
N GLU A 4 -2.42 26.88 9.57
CA GLU A 4 -2.53 26.97 8.13
C GLU A 4 -3.09 25.63 7.67
N THR A 5 -4.38 25.60 7.38
CA THR A 5 -5.04 24.38 6.91
C THR A 5 -4.38 24.00 5.58
N LEU A 6 -3.95 22.75 5.45
CA LEU A 6 -3.30 22.20 4.23
C LEU A 6 -4.06 22.52 2.93
N PHE A 7 -5.36 22.79 3.03
CA PHE A 7 -6.23 23.12 1.92
C PHE A 7 -6.69 24.58 1.85
N GLY A 8 -6.27 25.45 2.78
CA GLY A 8 -6.75 26.84 2.87
C GLY A 8 -6.52 27.64 1.58
N ALA A 9 -5.33 27.49 0.98
CA ALA A 9 -5.02 28.12 -0.31
C ALA A 9 -5.91 27.59 -1.44
N PHE A 10 -6.14 26.26 -1.51
CA PHE A 10 -7.01 25.65 -2.52
C PHE A 10 -8.47 26.05 -2.36
N VAL A 11 -8.94 26.33 -1.14
CA VAL A 11 -10.30 26.81 -0.87
C VAL A 11 -10.47 28.24 -1.38
N GLU A 12 -9.50 29.13 -1.20
CA GLU A 12 -9.56 30.49 -1.75
C GLU A 12 -9.44 30.50 -3.28
N ASP A 13 -8.61 29.63 -3.85
CA ASP A 13 -8.55 29.42 -5.30
C ASP A 13 -9.86 28.86 -5.86
N ALA A 14 -10.56 28.00 -5.11
CA ALA A 14 -11.89 27.50 -5.49
C ALA A 14 -12.93 28.62 -5.47
N LYS A 15 -12.95 29.46 -4.42
CA LYS A 15 -13.88 30.60 -4.29
C LYS A 15 -13.69 31.62 -5.40
N SER A 16 -12.44 31.85 -5.83
CA SER A 16 -12.12 32.78 -6.92
C SER A 16 -12.28 32.17 -8.32
N GLY A 17 -12.60 30.88 -8.43
CA GLY A 17 -12.68 30.15 -9.70
C GLY A 17 -11.32 29.93 -10.37
N ALA A 18 -10.22 30.19 -9.66
CA ALA A 18 -8.85 29.98 -10.13
C ALA A 18 -8.38 28.52 -9.98
N LEU A 19 -9.11 27.72 -9.19
CA LEU A 19 -8.77 26.31 -8.97
C LEU A 19 -8.81 25.53 -10.30
N ARG A 20 -7.65 25.01 -10.68
CA ARG A 20 -7.50 24.13 -11.84
C ARG A 20 -7.15 22.73 -11.36
N VAL A 21 -7.96 21.75 -11.73
CA VAL A 21 -7.56 20.34 -11.61
C VAL A 21 -6.47 20.10 -12.65
N ARG A 22 -5.22 20.01 -12.18
CA ARG A 22 -4.06 19.75 -13.05
C ARG A 22 -3.77 18.26 -13.03
N MET A 23 -3.96 17.62 -14.17
CA MET A 23 -3.51 16.25 -14.38
C MET A 23 -2.09 16.28 -14.93
N GLU A 24 -1.12 16.06 -14.06
CA GLU A 24 0.30 16.06 -14.42
C GLU A 24 0.77 14.65 -14.78
N PRO A 25 1.24 14.41 -16.03
CA PRO A 25 1.67 13.08 -16.47
C PRO A 25 2.71 12.43 -15.56
N GLN A 26 3.67 13.22 -15.04
CA GLN A 26 4.72 12.72 -14.15
C GLN A 26 4.14 12.13 -12.87
N VAL A 27 3.15 12.78 -12.27
CA VAL A 27 2.50 12.30 -11.03
C VAL A 27 1.84 10.93 -11.23
N PHE A 28 1.26 10.65 -12.40
CA PHE A 28 0.71 9.31 -12.68
C PHE A 28 1.80 8.23 -12.78
N VAL A 29 2.97 8.57 -13.32
CA VAL A 29 4.13 7.65 -13.37
C VAL A 29 4.68 7.42 -11.97
N ASP A 30 4.79 8.47 -11.17
CA ASP A 30 5.29 8.40 -9.80
C ASP A 30 4.35 7.59 -8.90
N ILE A 31 3.03 7.78 -9.03
CA ILE A 31 2.02 6.99 -8.30
C ILE A 31 2.10 5.52 -8.70
N ASP A 32 2.18 5.21 -10.00
CA ASP A 32 2.30 3.83 -10.47
C ASP A 32 3.54 3.15 -9.88
N LYS A 33 4.68 3.84 -9.92
CA LYS A 33 5.92 3.35 -9.30
C LYS A 33 5.77 3.16 -7.79
N ALA A 34 5.20 4.14 -7.07
CA ALA A 34 5.00 4.05 -5.63
C ALA A 34 4.08 2.88 -5.25
N CYS A 35 3.04 2.61 -6.04
CA CYS A 35 2.18 1.44 -5.85
C CYS A 35 2.95 0.13 -6.06
N GLN A 36 3.79 0.04 -7.09
CA GLN A 36 4.62 -1.15 -7.35
C GLN A 36 5.61 -1.41 -6.21
N ASP A 37 6.32 -0.36 -5.77
CA ASP A 37 7.29 -0.43 -4.68
C ASP A 37 6.60 -0.86 -3.37
N LEU A 38 5.42 -0.29 -3.06
CA LEU A 38 4.63 -0.67 -1.89
C LEU A 38 4.12 -2.12 -1.97
N ILE A 39 3.62 -2.56 -3.12
CA ILE A 39 3.19 -3.96 -3.31
C ILE A 39 4.34 -4.92 -3.07
N LEU A 40 5.55 -4.58 -3.54
CA LEU A 40 6.75 -5.39 -3.32
C LEU A 40 7.08 -5.49 -1.82
N GLU A 41 7.13 -4.36 -1.11
CA GLU A 41 7.41 -4.33 0.34
C GLU A 41 6.37 -5.13 1.14
N LEU A 42 5.09 -4.96 0.82
CA LEU A 42 4.01 -5.71 1.48
C LEU A 42 4.09 -7.21 1.17
N SER A 43 4.47 -7.59 -0.04
CA SER A 43 4.62 -9.00 -0.42
C SER A 43 5.78 -9.66 0.32
N LEU A 44 6.88 -8.93 0.52
CA LEU A 44 7.99 -9.40 1.36
C LEU A 44 7.53 -9.60 2.81
N ALA A 45 6.86 -8.60 3.39
CA ALA A 45 6.34 -8.70 4.76
C ALA A 45 5.30 -9.83 4.92
N GLN A 46 4.46 -10.07 3.89
CA GLN A 46 3.52 -11.17 3.86
C GLN A 46 4.24 -12.53 3.87
N ASN A 47 5.29 -12.69 3.08
CA ASN A 47 6.11 -13.92 3.08
C ASN A 47 6.82 -14.14 4.43
N ASP A 48 7.33 -13.07 5.06
CA ASP A 48 7.93 -13.15 6.39
C ASP A 48 6.90 -13.57 7.45
N ALA A 49 5.68 -13.03 7.39
CA ALA A 49 4.59 -13.43 8.28
C ALA A 49 4.24 -14.93 8.13
N ARG A 50 4.19 -15.42 6.89
CA ARG A 50 4.01 -16.85 6.62
C ARG A 50 5.15 -17.68 7.21
N ALA A 51 6.39 -17.30 6.95
CA ALA A 51 7.56 -18.01 7.44
C ALA A 51 7.61 -18.07 8.97
N LEU A 52 7.19 -17.00 9.65
CA LEU A 52 7.04 -16.98 11.11
C LEU A 52 5.97 -17.96 11.59
N GLY A 53 4.79 -17.97 10.96
CA GLY A 53 3.70 -18.89 11.35
C GLY A 53 4.02 -20.37 11.09
N GLU A 54 4.72 -20.67 9.98
CA GLU A 54 5.13 -22.03 9.62
C GLU A 54 6.36 -22.53 10.42
N ARG A 55 6.98 -21.67 11.23
CA ARG A 55 8.16 -22.03 12.02
C ARG A 55 7.86 -23.15 13.03
N SER A 56 8.60 -24.25 12.90
CA SER A 56 8.44 -25.44 13.74
C SER A 56 8.94 -25.26 15.17
N VAL A 57 10.04 -24.53 15.37
CA VAL A 57 10.65 -24.28 16.69
C VAL A 57 10.99 -22.80 16.84
N TRP A 58 10.44 -22.18 17.87
CA TRP A 58 10.63 -20.80 18.28
C TRP A 58 11.72 -20.64 19.34
N GLY A 59 12.04 -21.71 20.08
CA GLY A 59 13.12 -21.70 21.07
C GLY A 59 12.76 -20.98 22.37
N LEU A 60 11.46 -20.90 22.68
CA LEU A 60 10.93 -20.28 23.90
C LEU A 60 10.68 -21.31 25.01
N GLY A 61 10.95 -22.59 24.74
CA GLY A 61 10.70 -23.69 25.66
C GLY A 61 9.38 -24.43 25.39
N GLU A 62 8.77 -24.19 24.23
CA GLU A 62 7.52 -24.79 23.76
C GLU A 62 7.55 -26.32 23.63
N THR A 63 8.76 -26.91 23.60
CA THR A 63 8.97 -28.36 23.60
C THR A 63 8.96 -28.98 25.00
N ASN A 64 9.01 -28.17 26.06
CA ASN A 64 8.97 -28.65 27.43
C ASN A 64 7.52 -28.64 27.96
N PRO A 65 6.92 -29.81 28.25
CA PRO A 65 5.53 -29.89 28.71
C PRO A 65 5.26 -29.16 30.03
N ARG A 66 6.31 -28.91 30.83
CA ARG A 66 6.19 -28.16 32.09
C ARG A 66 6.09 -26.66 31.88
N LEU A 67 6.47 -26.15 30.70
CA LEU A 67 6.43 -24.74 30.33
C LEU A 67 5.19 -24.45 29.47
N TRP A 68 4.00 -24.75 30.02
CA TRP A 68 2.74 -24.60 29.29
C TRP A 68 2.53 -23.18 28.73
N SER A 69 2.96 -22.15 29.46
CA SER A 69 2.85 -20.76 29.02
C SER A 69 3.70 -20.45 27.78
N ALA A 70 4.83 -21.14 27.61
CA ALA A 70 5.65 -21.03 26.40
C ALA A 70 4.95 -21.65 25.18
N LEU A 71 4.26 -22.79 25.37
CA LEU A 71 3.46 -23.41 24.32
C LEU A 71 2.32 -22.50 23.87
N GLU A 72 1.54 -21.96 24.82
CA GLU A 72 0.43 -21.05 24.51
C GLU A 72 0.90 -19.79 23.79
N LEU A 73 2.02 -19.19 24.23
CA LEU A 73 2.59 -18.01 23.59
C LEU A 73 3.02 -18.28 22.15
N VAL A 74 3.67 -19.42 21.90
CA VAL A 74 4.06 -19.82 20.54
C VAL A 74 2.84 -20.07 19.65
N THR A 75 1.81 -20.74 20.17
CA THR A 75 0.53 -20.91 19.43
C THR A 75 -0.07 -19.56 19.05
N PHE A 76 -0.15 -18.63 20.00
CA PHE A 76 -0.67 -17.29 19.75
C PHE A 76 0.16 -16.53 18.71
N PHE A 77 1.50 -16.59 18.78
CA PHE A 77 2.35 -15.95 17.78
C PHE A 77 2.20 -16.57 16.39
N ARG A 78 2.07 -17.90 16.29
CA ARG A 78 1.78 -18.56 15.01
C ARG A 78 0.48 -18.06 14.43
N GLU A 79 -0.60 -18.10 15.21
CA GLU A 79 -1.91 -17.64 14.78
C GLU A 79 -1.92 -16.16 14.36
N LYS A 80 -1.19 -15.31 15.08
CA LYS A 80 -1.05 -13.89 14.73
C LYS A 80 -0.19 -13.64 13.50
N ALA A 81 0.75 -14.53 13.21
CA ALA A 81 1.55 -14.45 11.99
C ALA A 81 0.76 -14.98 10.77
N PHE A 82 0.19 -16.18 10.87
CA PHE A 82 -0.47 -16.88 9.77
C PHE A 82 -1.46 -17.96 10.26
N GLY A 83 -2.62 -18.06 9.60
CA GLY A 83 -3.60 -19.14 9.82
C GLY A 83 -4.56 -18.96 10.99
N GLY A 84 -4.37 -17.95 11.83
CA GLY A 84 -5.31 -17.56 12.89
C GLY A 84 -6.19 -16.36 12.50
N PRO A 85 -7.17 -15.96 13.34
CA PRO A 85 -7.99 -14.79 13.06
C PRO A 85 -7.21 -13.48 13.24
N ASN A 86 -7.46 -12.51 12.35
CA ASN A 86 -6.78 -11.20 12.35
C ASN A 86 -5.25 -11.39 12.37
N ASN A 87 -4.74 -12.15 11.42
CA ASN A 87 -3.32 -12.46 11.27
C ASN A 87 -2.64 -11.50 10.28
N ALA A 88 -1.33 -11.34 10.45
CA ALA A 88 -0.54 -10.40 9.65
C ALA A 88 -0.53 -10.76 8.16
N TYR A 89 -0.42 -12.04 7.81
CA TYR A 89 -0.40 -12.49 6.41
C TYR A 89 -1.63 -12.04 5.63
N ASP A 90 -2.83 -12.25 6.19
CA ASP A 90 -4.09 -11.86 5.55
C ASP A 90 -4.22 -10.35 5.48
N THR A 91 -3.87 -9.64 6.56
CA THR A 91 -3.89 -8.17 6.59
C THR A 91 -2.96 -7.57 5.52
N PHE A 92 -1.74 -8.09 5.34
CA PHE A 92 -0.87 -7.65 4.25
C PHE A 92 -1.49 -7.93 2.86
N GLY A 93 -2.17 -9.07 2.71
CA GLY A 93 -2.91 -9.39 1.48
C GLY A 93 -4.02 -8.39 1.17
N GLU A 94 -4.76 -7.94 2.19
CA GLU A 94 -5.78 -6.89 2.05
C GLU A 94 -5.16 -5.56 1.59
N TYR A 95 -4.03 -5.15 2.17
CA TYR A 95 -3.33 -3.92 1.75
C TYR A 95 -2.76 -4.04 0.33
N ILE A 96 -2.25 -5.20 -0.07
CA ILE A 96 -1.80 -5.45 -1.45
C ILE A 96 -2.99 -5.28 -2.41
N ALA A 97 -4.13 -5.90 -2.12
CA ALA A 97 -5.32 -5.80 -2.95
C ALA A 97 -5.84 -4.35 -3.06
N ALA A 98 -5.87 -3.61 -1.94
CA ALA A 98 -6.24 -2.20 -1.95
C ALA A 98 -5.27 -1.35 -2.79
N THR A 99 -3.97 -1.61 -2.69
CA THR A 99 -2.94 -0.91 -3.47
C THR A 99 -3.06 -1.22 -4.96
N GLN A 100 -3.36 -2.46 -5.34
CA GLN A 100 -3.63 -2.85 -6.73
C GLN A 100 -4.87 -2.15 -7.30
N GLN A 101 -5.93 -2.01 -6.50
CA GLN A 101 -7.13 -1.26 -6.89
C GLN A 101 -6.81 0.22 -7.12
N LEU A 102 -6.01 0.83 -6.24
CA LEU A 102 -5.56 2.22 -6.39
C LEU A 102 -4.71 2.40 -7.65
N GLN A 103 -3.78 1.49 -7.90
CA GLN A 103 -2.95 1.48 -9.10
C GLN A 103 -3.81 1.39 -10.36
N SER A 104 -4.77 0.47 -10.39
CA SER A 104 -5.69 0.29 -11.52
C SER A 104 -6.56 1.53 -11.78
N LEU A 105 -7.04 2.18 -10.73
CA LEU A 105 -7.79 3.44 -10.83
C LEU A 105 -6.95 4.51 -11.53
N PHE A 106 -5.74 4.78 -11.05
CA PHE A 106 -4.90 5.82 -11.63
C PHE A 106 -4.40 5.47 -13.04
N ALA A 107 -4.12 4.20 -13.31
CA ALA A 107 -3.82 3.73 -14.66
C ALA A 107 -4.97 4.01 -15.63
N THR A 108 -6.22 3.70 -15.23
CA THR A 108 -7.42 3.95 -16.04
C THR A 108 -7.63 5.44 -16.30
N ILE A 109 -7.40 6.29 -15.30
CA ILE A 109 -7.46 7.75 -15.47
C ILE A 109 -6.39 8.19 -16.48
N ARG A 110 -5.14 7.76 -16.30
CA ARG A 110 -4.02 8.09 -17.21
C ARG A 110 -4.32 7.69 -18.65
N GLU A 111 -4.80 6.47 -18.88
CA GLU A 111 -5.15 5.96 -20.21
C GLU A 111 -6.26 6.77 -20.87
N THR A 112 -7.25 7.19 -20.08
CA THR A 112 -8.31 8.07 -20.58
C THR A 112 -7.74 9.40 -21.06
N TYR A 113 -6.88 10.03 -20.26
CA TYR A 113 -6.22 11.29 -20.64
C TYR A 113 -5.27 11.14 -21.83
N GLU A 114 -4.51 10.04 -21.91
CA GLU A 114 -3.65 9.73 -23.06
C GLU A 114 -4.47 9.61 -24.37
N ARG A 115 -5.71 9.11 -24.30
CA ARG A 115 -6.61 9.02 -25.45
C ARG A 115 -7.29 10.34 -25.82
N THR A 116 -7.65 11.16 -24.83
CA THR A 116 -8.49 12.36 -25.06
C THR A 116 -7.71 13.68 -25.15
N ASP A 117 -6.46 13.72 -24.69
CA ASP A 117 -5.64 14.93 -24.66
C ASP A 117 -4.27 14.68 -25.33
N GLU A 118 -4.11 15.23 -26.53
CA GLU A 118 -2.87 15.09 -27.32
C GLU A 118 -1.65 15.71 -26.63
N ASN A 119 -1.83 16.80 -25.88
CA ASN A 119 -0.73 17.44 -25.15
C ASN A 119 -0.31 16.58 -23.96
N PHE A 120 -1.27 16.01 -23.23
CA PHE A 120 -1.00 15.04 -22.17
C PHE A 120 -0.26 13.82 -22.73
N ALA A 121 -0.75 13.26 -23.83
CA ALA A 121 -0.13 12.11 -24.49
C ALA A 121 1.31 12.41 -24.96
N ARG A 122 1.57 13.61 -25.50
CA ARG A 122 2.92 14.04 -25.89
C ARG A 122 3.86 14.09 -24.68
N ARG A 123 3.46 14.76 -23.60
CA ARG A 123 4.26 14.85 -22.37
C ARG A 123 4.53 13.49 -21.76
N LEU A 124 3.53 12.60 -21.76
CA LEU A 124 3.71 11.24 -21.26
C LEU A 124 4.71 10.43 -22.10
N ARG A 125 4.73 10.60 -23.43
CA ARG A 125 5.76 10.00 -24.29
C ARG A 125 7.16 10.56 -23.98
N GLU A 126 7.29 11.85 -23.73
CA GLU A 126 8.57 12.49 -23.36
C GLU A 126 9.13 11.93 -22.04
N ILE A 127 8.27 11.54 -21.10
CA ILE A 127 8.68 10.91 -19.82
C ILE A 127 9.09 9.44 -19.99
N ARG A 128 8.50 8.71 -20.95
CA ARG A 128 8.77 7.29 -21.19
C ARG A 128 10.06 7.03 -21.98
N VAL A 129 10.65 8.05 -22.61
CA VAL A 129 11.91 7.99 -23.40
C VAL A 129 13.11 8.10 -22.46
#